data_AF-A0A0B5L315-F1
#
_entry.id   AF-A0A0B5L315-F1
#
_cell.length_a   1.000
_cell.length_b   1.000
_cell.length_c   1.000
_cell.angle_alpha   90.00
_cell.angle_beta   90.00
_cell.angle_gamma   90.00
#
_symmetry.space_group_name_H-M   'P 1'
#
loop_
_entity.id
_entity.type
_entity.pdbx_description
1 polymer ?
#
loop_
_entity_poly.entity_id
_entity_poly.type
_entity_poly.pdbx_seq_one_letter_code
_entity_poly.pdbx_strand_id
1 'polypeptide(L)'
;MRIERVESVQNEIEEHRRDQSFSEKSNFLEEDSRETGTVLERMIFVDGKRRSFVWIETDEGFRGVFAELCVGAVVWEKDRGTFPLFSPQSPPVVEKVLGFSQNFPEEGYVEVEGSIFKIVKGGREAMESVDSHLRELEIQEVRKHLQSGTLVVKDGPAVPELPFREGAGPVGLVKNVNTTDLRREDFRKLRSLRRGERSQMFVAGIGTMKKIGVYVKLVDGEGTKGLIRLEAYVEDDAQIPFLKKTFDDLAATLPRLTADLPIPRLPENILPIQFLEESLSRYLTDKHYMNTKLFAYLRAGR
;
A
#
# COMPACT_ATOMS: atom_id res chain seq x y z
N MET A 1 9.55 13.05 -27.72
CA MET A 1 9.20 12.83 -26.30
C MET A 1 9.05 11.34 -26.08
N ARG A 2 9.79 10.73 -25.13
CA ARG A 2 9.66 9.30 -24.80
C ARG A 2 8.68 9.15 -23.64
N ILE A 3 7.61 8.38 -23.83
CA ILE A 3 6.55 8.17 -22.84
C ILE A 3 6.77 6.80 -22.20
N GLU A 4 6.88 6.77 -20.86
CA GLU A 4 7.14 5.53 -20.11
C GLU A 4 5.87 4.90 -19.49
N ARG A 5 4.86 5.73 -19.23
CA ARG A 5 3.58 5.33 -18.62
C ARG A 5 2.50 6.28 -19.10
N VAL A 6 1.30 5.75 -19.35
CA VAL A 6 0.10 6.51 -19.73
C VAL A 6 -1.02 6.08 -18.80
N GLU A 7 -1.75 7.05 -18.26
CA GLU A 7 -2.91 6.79 -17.41
C GLU A 7 -4.04 7.75 -17.75
N SER A 8 -5.28 7.28 -17.62
CA SER A 8 -6.46 8.14 -17.66
C SER A 8 -6.56 8.98 -16.38
N VAL A 9 -6.78 10.28 -16.51
CA VAL A 9 -7.20 11.13 -15.39
C VAL A 9 -8.67 10.82 -15.11
N GLN A 10 -9.02 10.50 -13.86
CA GLN A 10 -10.37 10.08 -13.49
C GLN A 10 -11.21 11.26 -12.98
N ASN A 11 -10.59 12.23 -12.30
CA ASN A 11 -11.23 13.47 -11.86
C ASN A 11 -10.30 14.69 -11.95
N GLU A 12 -10.87 15.87 -12.19
CA GLU A 12 -10.14 17.16 -12.26
C GLU A 12 -9.62 17.66 -10.89
N ILE A 13 -10.10 17.08 -9.78
CA ILE A 13 -9.75 17.46 -8.40
C ILE A 13 -8.74 16.45 -7.79
N GLU A 14 -7.99 15.74 -8.62
CA GLU A 14 -6.92 14.85 -8.13
C GLU A 14 -5.73 15.67 -7.60
N GLU A 15 -5.06 15.16 -6.57
CA GLU A 15 -3.80 15.74 -6.10
C GLU A 15 -2.79 15.82 -7.24
N HIS A 16 -2.05 16.93 -7.31
CA HIS A 16 -1.04 17.15 -8.33
C HIS A 16 0.01 16.04 -8.29
N ARG A 17 0.10 15.28 -9.38
CA ARG A 17 1.15 14.29 -9.56
C ARG A 17 2.48 15.01 -9.71
N ARG A 18 3.49 14.53 -8.99
CA ARG A 18 4.84 15.08 -8.99
C ARG A 18 5.73 14.31 -9.96
N ASP A 19 6.75 14.99 -10.46
CA ASP A 19 7.84 14.34 -11.18
C ASP A 19 8.51 13.27 -10.32
N GLN A 20 9.07 12.26 -10.98
CA GLN A 20 9.87 11.26 -10.28
C GLN A 20 11.11 11.90 -9.65
N SER A 21 11.37 11.57 -8.38
CA SER A 21 12.57 11.98 -7.67
C SER A 21 13.62 10.86 -7.69
N PHE A 22 14.88 11.27 -7.82
CA PHE A 22 16.05 10.41 -7.92
C PHE A 22 17.04 10.77 -6.81
N SER A 23 17.79 9.78 -6.34
CA SER A 23 18.87 10.01 -5.39
C SER A 23 20.16 10.41 -6.10
N GLU A 24 21.06 11.08 -5.39
CA GLU A 24 22.41 11.38 -5.88
C GLU A 24 23.29 10.13 -6.01
N LYS A 25 22.95 9.04 -5.33
CA LYS A 25 23.65 7.75 -5.35
C LYS A 25 22.72 6.57 -5.14
N SER A 26 22.97 5.49 -5.87
CA SER A 26 22.34 4.19 -5.68
C SER A 26 23.16 3.40 -4.68
N ASN A 27 22.60 3.07 -3.52
CA ASN A 27 23.29 2.28 -2.50
C ASN A 27 23.00 0.79 -2.72
N PHE A 28 23.51 0.22 -3.82
CA PHE A 28 23.35 -1.21 -4.10
C PHE A 28 24.15 -2.06 -3.10
N LEU A 29 23.64 -3.25 -2.81
CA LEU A 29 24.39 -4.30 -2.12
C LEU A 29 25.19 -5.05 -3.19
N GLU A 30 26.48 -4.75 -3.30
CA GLU A 30 27.33 -5.24 -4.41
C GLU A 30 27.47 -6.77 -4.42
N GLU A 31 27.37 -7.40 -3.26
CA GLU A 31 27.36 -8.86 -3.09
C GLU A 31 26.04 -9.53 -3.52
N ASP A 32 24.96 -8.76 -3.75
CA ASP A 32 23.70 -9.32 -4.20
C ASP A 32 23.77 -9.72 -5.69
N SER A 33 23.43 -10.98 -5.92
CA SER A 33 23.19 -11.52 -7.25
C SER A 33 21.83 -12.19 -7.30
N ARG A 34 21.14 -12.02 -8.42
CA ARG A 34 19.86 -12.65 -8.66
C ARG A 34 20.02 -14.16 -8.75
N GLU A 35 19.20 -14.88 -8.02
CA GLU A 35 19.12 -16.34 -8.09
C GLU A 35 17.76 -16.76 -8.66
N THR A 36 17.64 -18.05 -9.00
CA THR A 36 16.36 -18.60 -9.43
C THR A 36 15.47 -18.79 -8.20
N GLY A 37 14.43 -17.96 -8.07
CA GLY A 37 13.44 -18.09 -7.01
C GLY A 37 12.52 -19.30 -7.20
N THR A 38 11.90 -19.72 -6.10
CA THR A 38 10.86 -20.74 -6.07
C THR A 38 9.47 -20.10 -6.05
N VAL A 39 8.52 -20.71 -6.74
CA VAL A 39 7.13 -20.25 -6.68
C VAL A 39 6.59 -20.60 -5.30
N LEU A 40 6.11 -19.58 -4.57
CA LEU A 40 5.52 -19.76 -3.25
C LEU A 40 4.20 -20.53 -3.37
N GLU A 41 3.94 -21.39 -2.39
CA GLU A 41 2.70 -22.18 -2.35
C GLU A 41 1.54 -21.40 -1.71
N ARG A 42 1.87 -20.45 -0.82
CA ARG A 42 0.91 -19.69 -0.03
C ARG A 42 1.46 -18.31 0.36
N MET A 43 0.61 -17.28 0.27
CA MET A 43 0.92 -15.92 0.70
C MET A 43 -0.32 -15.22 1.26
N ILE A 44 -0.11 -14.25 2.13
CA ILE A 44 -1.19 -13.37 2.62
C ILE A 44 -0.94 -11.97 2.08
N PHE A 45 -1.95 -11.36 1.46
CA PHE A 45 -1.92 -9.96 1.05
C PHE A 45 -2.77 -9.13 2.01
N VAL A 46 -2.22 -8.03 2.51
CA VAL A 46 -2.90 -7.07 3.38
C VAL A 46 -3.02 -5.74 2.66
N ASP A 47 -4.20 -5.14 2.69
CA ASP A 47 -4.50 -3.85 2.06
C ASP A 47 -5.62 -3.12 2.80
N GLY A 48 -5.69 -1.82 2.58
CA GLY A 48 -6.66 -0.91 3.13
C GLY A 48 -7.40 -0.13 2.04
N LYS A 49 -8.70 0.08 2.25
CA LYS A 49 -9.53 0.91 1.38
C LYS A 49 -10.19 2.02 2.17
N ARG A 50 -10.15 3.23 1.63
CA ARG A 50 -10.86 4.38 2.19
C ARG A 50 -11.95 4.90 1.27
N ARG A 51 -12.99 5.49 1.87
CA ARG A 51 -14.00 6.30 1.18
C ARG A 51 -14.17 7.62 1.91
N SER A 52 -13.84 8.72 1.23
CA SER A 52 -14.10 10.07 1.72
C SER A 52 -15.51 10.51 1.33
N PHE A 53 -16.19 11.17 2.25
CA PHE A 53 -17.59 11.59 2.12
C PHE A 53 -17.71 13.10 1.90
N VAL A 54 -17.39 13.88 2.94
CA VAL A 54 -17.62 15.33 3.01
C VAL A 54 -16.39 16.01 3.60
N TRP A 55 -16.01 17.12 2.98
CA TRP A 55 -15.05 18.08 3.52
C TRP A 55 -15.77 19.17 4.28
N ILE A 56 -15.21 19.58 5.42
CA ILE A 56 -15.72 20.67 6.25
C ILE A 56 -14.61 21.69 6.52
N GLU A 57 -15.03 22.89 6.90
CA GLU A 57 -14.18 23.91 7.49
C GLU A 57 -14.87 24.38 8.77
N THR A 58 -14.13 24.39 9.86
CA THR A 58 -14.61 24.90 11.16
C THR A 58 -14.60 26.43 11.17
N ASP A 59 -15.26 27.04 12.15
CA ASP A 59 -15.23 28.48 12.37
C ASP A 59 -13.82 29.01 12.71
N GLU A 60 -12.97 28.17 13.29
CA GLU A 60 -11.55 28.44 13.53
C GLU A 60 -10.65 28.21 12.29
N GLY A 61 -11.24 27.83 11.15
CA GLY A 61 -10.52 27.66 9.87
C GLY A 61 -9.81 26.32 9.71
N PHE A 62 -10.02 25.35 10.60
CA PHE A 62 -9.50 23.99 10.40
C PHE A 62 -10.32 23.24 9.35
N ARG A 63 -9.62 22.70 8.33
CA ARG A 63 -10.22 21.82 7.33
C ARG A 63 -10.27 20.39 7.84
N GLY A 64 -11.45 19.78 7.75
CA GLY A 64 -11.69 18.40 8.15
C GLY A 64 -12.28 17.54 7.03
N VAL A 65 -12.13 16.23 7.13
CA VAL A 65 -12.70 15.27 6.18
C VAL A 65 -13.34 14.08 6.88
N PHE A 66 -14.63 13.87 6.62
CA PHE A 66 -15.32 12.65 7.01
C PHE A 66 -14.95 11.52 6.06
N ALA A 67 -14.49 10.40 6.60
CA ALA A 67 -14.12 9.22 5.84
C ALA A 67 -14.46 7.92 6.58
N GLU A 68 -14.42 6.82 5.85
CA GLU A 68 -14.50 5.48 6.40
C GLU A 68 -13.36 4.63 5.83
N LEU A 69 -12.73 3.88 6.71
CA LEU A 69 -11.58 3.03 6.46
C LEU A 69 -12.03 1.58 6.60
N CYS A 70 -11.58 0.73 5.68
CA CYS A 70 -11.81 -0.70 5.71
C CYS A 70 -10.50 -1.44 5.45
N VAL A 71 -10.05 -2.28 6.37
CA VAL A 71 -8.77 -3.01 6.27
C VAL A 71 -9.00 -4.50 6.45
N GLY A 72 -8.32 -5.29 5.63
CA GLY A 72 -8.37 -6.74 5.76
C GLY A 72 -7.27 -7.42 4.94
N ALA A 73 -7.41 -8.74 4.84
CA ALA A 73 -6.43 -9.57 4.17
C ALA A 73 -7.10 -10.64 3.30
N VAL A 74 -6.37 -11.08 2.27
CA VAL A 74 -6.67 -12.30 1.51
C VAL A 74 -5.51 -13.27 1.63
N VAL A 75 -5.82 -14.56 1.62
CA VAL A 75 -4.82 -15.59 1.38
C VAL A 75 -4.88 -16.00 -0.08
N TRP A 76 -3.72 -16.13 -0.69
CA TRP A 76 -3.55 -16.77 -1.98
C TRP A 76 -2.86 -18.12 -1.77
N GLU A 77 -3.41 -19.17 -2.36
CA GLU A 77 -2.88 -20.52 -2.37
C GLU A 77 -2.75 -20.98 -3.83
N LYS A 78 -1.59 -21.51 -4.20
CA LYS A 78 -1.26 -21.84 -5.60
C LYS A 78 -2.30 -22.72 -6.29
N ASP A 79 -2.82 -23.72 -5.58
CA ASP A 79 -3.77 -24.70 -6.11
C ASP A 79 -5.24 -24.32 -5.91
N ARG A 80 -5.54 -23.33 -5.05
CA ARG A 80 -6.92 -22.98 -4.69
C ARG A 80 -7.32 -21.57 -5.12
N GLY A 81 -6.38 -20.69 -5.42
CA GLY A 81 -6.63 -19.29 -5.75
C GLY A 81 -6.70 -18.39 -4.51
N THR A 82 -7.48 -17.32 -4.59
CA THR A 82 -7.52 -16.25 -3.59
C THR A 82 -8.82 -16.27 -2.79
N PHE A 83 -8.73 -16.16 -1.46
CA PHE A 83 -9.88 -16.11 -0.55
C PHE A 83 -9.71 -15.02 0.50
N PRO A 84 -10.78 -14.31 0.90
CA PRO A 84 -10.71 -13.33 1.99
C PRO A 84 -10.53 -14.04 3.33
N LEU A 85 -9.74 -13.44 4.22
CA LEU A 85 -9.59 -13.85 5.62
C LEU A 85 -10.64 -13.17 6.52
N PHE A 86 -11.77 -12.78 5.93
CA PHE A 86 -12.93 -12.17 6.55
C PHE A 86 -14.21 -12.61 5.82
N SER A 87 -15.36 -12.46 6.47
CA SER A 87 -16.67 -12.83 5.92
C SER A 87 -17.76 -11.92 6.46
N PRO A 88 -19.01 -11.97 5.94
CA PRO A 88 -20.10 -11.21 6.53
C PRO A 88 -20.37 -11.53 8.01
N GLN A 89 -20.05 -12.75 8.46
CA GLN A 89 -20.19 -13.17 9.86
C GLN A 89 -19.00 -12.73 10.74
N SER A 90 -17.84 -12.49 10.12
CA SER A 90 -16.63 -11.98 10.77
C SER A 90 -16.03 -10.90 9.86
N PRO A 91 -16.62 -9.68 9.84
CA PRO A 91 -16.29 -8.65 8.87
C PRO A 91 -14.84 -8.16 9.02
N PRO A 92 -14.29 -7.53 7.97
CA PRO A 92 -13.00 -6.84 8.09
C PRO A 92 -13.10 -5.68 9.08
N VAL A 93 -11.96 -5.10 9.46
CA VAL A 93 -11.94 -3.90 10.30
C VAL A 93 -12.56 -2.75 9.52
N VAL A 94 -13.60 -2.12 10.06
CA VAL A 94 -14.23 -0.92 9.48
C VAL A 94 -14.28 0.17 10.55
N GLU A 95 -13.73 1.34 10.24
CA GLU A 95 -13.67 2.47 11.17
C GLU A 95 -14.04 3.78 10.47
N LYS A 96 -14.99 4.51 11.04
CA LYS A 96 -15.39 5.84 10.59
C LYS A 96 -14.52 6.88 11.28
N VAL A 97 -13.95 7.80 10.49
CA VAL A 97 -12.99 8.79 10.97
C VAL A 97 -13.34 10.19 10.49
N LEU A 98 -12.99 11.18 11.30
CA LEU A 98 -12.98 12.58 10.96
C LEU A 98 -11.52 13.06 11.03
N GLY A 99 -10.91 13.21 9.86
CA GLY A 99 -9.53 13.64 9.75
C GLY A 99 -9.39 15.14 9.89
N PHE A 100 -8.42 15.58 10.68
CA PHE A 100 -7.98 16.97 10.79
C PHE A 100 -6.45 17.06 10.76
N SER A 101 -5.89 18.26 10.65
CA SER A 101 -4.46 18.45 10.86
C SER A 101 -4.09 18.23 12.33
N GLN A 102 -2.81 17.93 12.59
CA GLN A 102 -2.24 17.75 13.93
C GLN A 102 -2.46 18.94 14.89
N ASN A 103 -2.77 20.12 14.36
CA ASN A 103 -2.99 21.33 15.14
C ASN A 103 -4.44 21.47 15.63
N PHE A 104 -5.35 20.59 15.22
CA PHE A 104 -6.74 20.62 15.67
C PHE A 104 -6.81 20.32 17.18
N PRO A 105 -7.50 21.15 17.97
CA PRO A 105 -7.40 21.11 19.43
C PRO A 105 -8.13 19.92 20.06
N GLU A 106 -9.16 19.38 19.40
CA GLU A 106 -10.02 18.35 19.99
C GLU A 106 -9.56 16.92 19.69
N GLU A 107 -9.98 16.00 20.55
CA GLU A 107 -9.77 14.55 20.47
C GLU A 107 -11.07 13.80 20.80
N GLY A 108 -11.10 12.51 20.51
CA GLY A 108 -12.23 11.65 20.83
C GLY A 108 -13.09 11.35 19.61
N TYR A 109 -14.40 11.49 19.77
CA TYR A 109 -15.37 11.05 18.77
C TYR A 109 -16.44 12.10 18.53
N VAL A 110 -16.87 12.23 17.29
CA VAL A 110 -18.02 13.04 16.88
C VAL A 110 -19.14 12.10 16.47
N GLU A 111 -20.31 12.27 17.08
CA GLU A 111 -21.51 11.56 16.65
C GLU A 111 -22.31 12.41 15.67
N VAL A 112 -22.65 11.84 14.52
CA VAL A 112 -23.54 12.45 13.53
C VAL A 112 -24.69 11.50 13.25
N GLU A 113 -25.88 11.82 13.78
CA GLU A 113 -27.12 11.06 13.57
C GLU A 113 -26.94 9.55 13.85
N GLY A 114 -26.32 9.17 14.98
CA GLY A 114 -26.04 7.78 15.33
C GLY A 114 -24.86 7.14 14.60
N SER A 115 -24.06 7.91 13.86
CA SER A 115 -22.79 7.46 13.28
C SER A 115 -21.62 8.09 14.02
N ILE A 116 -20.79 7.27 14.64
CA ILE A 116 -19.65 7.72 15.45
C ILE A 116 -18.41 7.79 14.55
N PHE A 117 -17.80 8.97 14.48
CA PHE A 117 -16.56 9.24 13.76
C PHE A 117 -15.45 9.53 14.77
N LYS A 118 -14.35 8.78 14.71
CA LYS A 118 -13.17 9.05 15.52
C LYS A 118 -12.37 10.22 14.94
N ILE A 119 -11.99 11.17 15.78
CA ILE A 119 -11.10 12.26 15.37
C ILE A 119 -9.68 11.69 15.19
N VAL A 120 -9.11 11.86 14.00
CA VAL A 120 -7.73 11.44 13.68
C VAL A 120 -6.92 12.66 13.23
N LYS A 121 -5.75 12.87 13.85
CA LYS A 121 -4.94 14.09 13.67
C LYS A 121 -3.41 13.85 13.70
N GLY A 122 -2.94 12.84 12.97
CA GLY A 122 -1.50 12.50 12.91
C GLY A 122 -0.68 13.20 11.82
N GLY A 123 -1.34 13.87 10.86
CA GLY A 123 -0.72 14.49 9.68
C GLY A 123 -0.79 16.01 9.70
N ARG A 124 -0.05 16.66 8.78
CA ARG A 124 -0.07 18.13 8.63
C ARG A 124 -1.39 18.61 8.03
N GLU A 125 -2.05 17.74 7.28
CA GLU A 125 -3.36 17.98 6.67
C GLU A 125 -4.34 16.86 7.02
N ALA A 126 -5.64 17.15 6.88
CA ALA A 126 -6.72 16.23 7.21
C ALA A 126 -6.59 14.85 6.53
N MET A 127 -6.29 14.81 5.23
CA MET A 127 -6.11 13.55 4.51
C MET A 127 -4.82 12.83 4.90
N GLU A 128 -3.74 13.55 5.20
CA GLU A 128 -2.52 12.92 5.74
C GLU A 128 -2.84 12.19 7.05
N SER A 129 -3.67 12.75 7.92
CA SER A 129 -4.12 12.10 9.16
C SER A 129 -4.96 10.85 8.92
N VAL A 130 -5.89 10.89 7.97
CA VAL A 130 -6.69 9.72 7.57
C VAL A 130 -5.79 8.60 7.02
N ASP A 131 -4.84 8.95 6.15
CA ASP A 131 -3.93 7.98 5.53
C ASP A 131 -2.92 7.40 6.53
N SER A 132 -2.51 8.21 7.52
CA SER A 132 -1.67 7.74 8.63
C SER A 132 -2.43 6.75 9.51
N HIS A 133 -3.70 7.03 9.81
CA HIS A 133 -4.52 6.11 10.58
C HIS A 133 -4.87 4.82 9.82
N LEU A 134 -5.13 4.90 8.51
CA LEU A 134 -5.29 3.71 7.66
C LEU A 134 -4.05 2.80 7.73
N ARG A 135 -2.86 3.40 7.68
CA ARG A 135 -1.60 2.66 7.81
C ARG A 135 -1.45 1.98 9.16
N GLU A 136 -1.89 2.61 10.25
CA GLU A 136 -1.90 1.99 11.58
C GLU A 136 -2.81 0.75 11.61
N LEU A 137 -3.99 0.84 11.01
CA LEU A 137 -4.92 -0.29 10.90
C LEU A 137 -4.34 -1.42 10.04
N GLU A 138 -3.68 -1.10 8.93
CA GLU A 138 -2.95 -2.08 8.11
C GLU A 138 -1.83 -2.76 8.91
N ILE A 139 -1.08 -2.00 9.71
CA ILE A 139 -0.04 -2.55 10.59
C ILE A 139 -0.63 -3.55 11.59
N GLN A 140 -1.77 -3.21 12.20
CA GLN A 140 -2.47 -4.11 13.11
C GLN A 140 -2.93 -5.39 12.40
N GLU A 141 -3.44 -5.27 11.18
CA GLU A 141 -3.87 -6.43 10.38
C GLU A 141 -2.68 -7.33 10.01
N VAL A 142 -1.56 -6.76 9.59
CA VAL A 142 -0.32 -7.54 9.33
C VAL A 142 0.11 -8.30 10.59
N ARG A 143 0.09 -7.67 11.78
CA ARG A 143 0.49 -8.32 13.05
C ARG A 143 -0.31 -9.58 13.35
N LYS A 144 -1.59 -9.64 12.99
CA LYS A 144 -2.43 -10.83 13.18
C LYS A 144 -1.90 -12.03 12.38
N HIS A 145 -1.36 -11.78 11.20
CA HIS A 145 -0.95 -12.82 10.25
C HIS A 145 0.53 -13.21 10.35
N LEU A 146 1.39 -12.35 10.92
CA LEU A 146 2.82 -12.66 11.10
C LEU A 146 3.07 -13.89 11.99
N GLN A 147 2.15 -14.23 12.89
CA GLN A 147 2.26 -15.41 13.75
C GLN A 147 1.97 -16.73 13.02
N SER A 148 1.39 -16.68 11.82
CA SER A 148 1.00 -17.87 11.05
C SER A 148 2.16 -18.58 10.34
N GLY A 149 3.35 -17.96 10.29
CA GLY A 149 4.48 -18.45 9.51
C GLY A 149 4.27 -18.42 7.99
N THR A 150 3.21 -17.78 7.50
CA THR A 150 2.97 -17.55 6.07
C THR A 150 3.50 -16.17 5.69
N LEU A 151 4.17 -16.05 4.54
CA LEU A 151 4.69 -14.77 4.05
C LEU A 151 3.55 -13.76 3.88
N VAL A 152 3.67 -12.62 4.55
CA VAL A 152 2.74 -11.49 4.47
C VAL A 152 3.31 -10.42 3.53
N VAL A 153 2.54 -10.04 2.53
CA VAL A 153 2.81 -8.93 1.62
C VAL A 153 1.81 -7.82 1.91
N LYS A 154 2.31 -6.65 2.28
CA LYS A 154 1.48 -5.46 2.56
C LYS A 154 1.45 -4.58 1.32
N ASP A 155 0.28 -4.11 0.88
CA ASP A 155 0.23 -3.08 -0.15
C ASP A 155 0.81 -1.76 0.34
N GLY A 156 1.59 -1.10 -0.51
CA GLY A 156 2.29 0.14 -0.19
C GLY A 156 3.63 -0.05 0.53
N PRO A 157 4.18 1.05 1.07
CA PRO A 157 5.53 1.07 1.64
C PRO A 157 5.71 0.13 2.83
N ALA A 158 6.93 -0.38 2.99
CA ALA A 158 7.36 -1.02 4.22
C ALA A 158 7.36 -0.01 5.37
N VAL A 159 7.18 -0.52 6.58
CA VAL A 159 7.04 0.29 7.79
C VAL A 159 8.00 -0.23 8.87
N PRO A 160 8.75 0.64 9.56
CA PRO A 160 9.76 0.22 10.53
C PRO A 160 9.15 -0.51 11.75
N GLU A 161 7.87 -0.29 12.06
CA GLU A 161 7.12 -0.94 13.14
C GLU A 161 6.92 -2.45 12.92
N LEU A 162 7.22 -2.93 11.71
CA LEU A 162 7.12 -4.32 11.28
C LEU A 162 8.40 -4.75 10.57
N PRO A 163 9.50 -4.95 11.31
CA PRO A 163 10.73 -5.48 10.74
C PRO A 163 10.48 -6.87 10.16
N PHE A 164 11.27 -7.20 9.14
CA PHE A 164 11.25 -8.47 8.46
C PHE A 164 11.50 -9.62 9.44
N ARG A 165 10.71 -10.68 9.31
CA ARG A 165 10.87 -11.95 10.02
C ARG A 165 11.02 -13.05 8.99
N GLU A 166 12.02 -13.91 9.20
CA GLU A 166 12.28 -15.05 8.32
C GLU A 166 11.01 -15.89 8.15
N GLY A 167 10.67 -16.20 6.89
CA GLY A 167 9.48 -16.99 6.52
C GLY A 167 8.13 -16.27 6.60
N ALA A 168 8.01 -15.17 7.35
CA ALA A 168 6.74 -14.48 7.57
C ALA A 168 6.66 -13.06 6.97
N GLY A 169 7.79 -12.39 6.73
CA GLY A 169 7.83 -11.00 6.30
C GLY A 169 7.61 -10.01 7.46
N PRO A 170 6.94 -8.87 7.26
CA PRO A 170 6.23 -8.51 6.04
C PRO A 170 7.15 -7.93 4.96
N VAL A 171 6.67 -7.95 3.72
CA VAL A 171 7.26 -7.23 2.59
C VAL A 171 6.26 -6.20 2.08
N GLY A 172 6.67 -4.94 1.99
CA GLY A 172 5.89 -3.88 1.35
C GLY A 172 5.97 -3.99 -0.17
N LEU A 173 4.83 -3.83 -0.85
CA LEU A 173 4.70 -3.83 -2.30
C LEU A 173 4.31 -2.43 -2.79
N VAL A 174 5.28 -1.70 -3.34
CA VAL A 174 5.10 -0.33 -3.82
C VAL A 174 4.87 -0.32 -5.34
N LYS A 175 3.67 0.07 -5.75
CA LYS A 175 3.24 0.18 -7.15
C LYS A 175 3.56 1.53 -7.78
N ASN A 176 3.62 2.58 -6.95
CA ASN A 176 3.81 3.97 -7.37
C ASN A 176 5.23 4.42 -7.01
N VAL A 177 6.14 4.30 -7.97
CA VAL A 177 7.58 4.56 -7.79
C VAL A 177 7.94 6.01 -8.15
N ASN A 178 7.25 6.96 -7.51
CA ASN A 178 7.54 8.39 -7.68
C ASN A 178 8.88 8.76 -7.05
N THR A 179 9.15 8.28 -5.83
CA THR A 179 10.48 8.35 -5.22
C THR A 179 11.22 7.07 -5.52
N THR A 180 12.28 7.14 -6.32
CA THR A 180 12.92 5.95 -6.88
C THR A 180 14.03 5.35 -6.02
N ASP A 181 14.58 6.12 -5.06
CA ASP A 181 15.71 5.74 -4.20
C ASP A 181 17.00 5.34 -4.96
N LEU A 182 17.05 5.58 -6.27
CA LEU A 182 18.16 5.28 -7.16
C LEU A 182 18.60 6.51 -7.96
N ARG A 183 19.83 6.49 -8.45
CA ARG A 183 20.27 7.40 -9.51
C ARG A 183 19.40 7.23 -10.75
N ARG A 184 19.20 8.32 -11.48
CA ARG A 184 18.42 8.34 -12.71
C ARG A 184 18.92 7.33 -13.74
N GLU A 185 20.24 7.20 -13.89
CA GLU A 185 20.88 6.29 -14.83
C GLU A 185 20.60 4.83 -14.47
N ASP A 186 20.63 4.50 -13.18
CA ASP A 186 20.37 3.13 -12.70
C ASP A 186 18.89 2.78 -12.78
N PHE A 187 18.00 3.71 -12.42
CA PHE A 187 16.56 3.52 -12.61
C PHE A 187 16.20 3.30 -14.08
N ARG A 188 16.87 3.99 -15.01
CA ARG A 188 16.67 3.77 -16.46
C ARG A 188 17.04 2.35 -16.91
N LYS A 189 18.03 1.71 -16.29
CA LYS A 189 18.40 0.32 -16.61
C LYS A 189 17.29 -0.66 -16.24
N LEU A 190 16.45 -0.34 -15.26
CA LEU A 190 15.35 -1.22 -14.83
C LEU A 190 14.30 -1.48 -15.93
N ARG A 191 14.26 -0.62 -16.95
CA ARG A 191 13.35 -0.76 -18.09
C ARG A 191 13.62 -2.00 -18.93
N SER A 192 14.83 -2.54 -18.86
CA SER A 192 15.22 -3.74 -19.60
C SER A 192 15.05 -5.02 -18.79
N LEU A 193 14.58 -4.93 -17.53
CA LEU A 193 14.21 -6.13 -16.78
C LEU A 193 13.10 -6.86 -17.53
N ARG A 194 13.26 -8.16 -17.69
CA ARG A 194 12.25 -9.08 -18.22
C ARG A 194 11.30 -9.51 -17.12
N ARG A 195 10.17 -10.08 -17.49
CA ARG A 195 9.20 -10.61 -16.54
C ARG A 195 9.84 -11.59 -15.55
N GLY A 196 9.60 -11.36 -14.26
CA GLY A 196 10.14 -12.14 -13.16
C GLY A 196 11.60 -11.85 -12.82
N GLU A 197 12.24 -10.91 -13.52
CA GLU A 197 13.56 -10.41 -13.12
C GLU A 197 13.43 -9.34 -12.05
N ARG A 198 14.42 -9.31 -11.16
CA ARG A 198 14.58 -8.28 -10.14
C ARG A 198 15.92 -7.55 -10.31
N SER A 199 15.99 -6.30 -9.83
CA SER A 199 17.25 -5.56 -9.70
C SER A 199 18.14 -6.18 -8.61
N GLN A 200 19.37 -5.66 -8.50
CA GLN A 200 20.11 -5.81 -7.24
C GLN A 200 19.36 -5.13 -6.10
N MET A 201 19.49 -5.67 -4.90
CA MET A 201 19.02 -5.05 -3.66
C MET A 201 19.75 -3.73 -3.43
N PHE A 202 19.05 -2.77 -2.85
CA PHE A 202 19.61 -1.49 -2.48
C PHE A 202 19.08 -1.02 -1.13
N VAL A 203 19.87 -0.22 -0.44
CA VAL A 203 19.46 0.43 0.82
C VAL A 203 18.74 1.72 0.48
N ALA A 204 17.41 1.71 0.62
CA ALA A 204 16.50 2.82 0.34
C ALA A 204 16.45 3.85 1.48
N GLY A 205 16.85 3.46 2.69
CA GLY A 205 16.90 4.36 3.84
C GLY A 205 17.74 3.78 4.96
N ILE A 206 18.47 4.65 5.65
CA ILE A 206 19.30 4.30 6.80
C ILE A 206 18.74 5.09 7.99
N GLY A 207 18.11 4.38 8.92
CA GLY A 207 17.71 4.90 10.22
C GLY A 207 18.27 4.00 11.32
N THR A 208 17.49 3.75 12.37
CA THR A 208 17.78 2.68 13.35
C THR A 208 17.79 1.29 12.70
N MET A 209 17.04 1.12 11.61
CA MET A 209 16.97 -0.08 10.78
C MET A 209 17.28 0.27 9.33
N LYS A 210 17.78 -0.71 8.57
CA LYS A 210 18.00 -0.55 7.12
C LYS A 210 16.72 -0.90 6.38
N LYS A 211 16.23 0.00 5.53
CA LYS A 211 15.18 -0.34 4.56
C LYS A 211 15.83 -0.86 3.30
N ILE A 212 15.65 -2.14 3.01
CA ILE A 212 16.20 -2.79 1.83
C ILE A 212 15.08 -2.92 0.80
N GLY A 213 15.37 -2.50 -0.42
CA GLY A 213 14.44 -2.54 -1.55
C GLY A 213 15.00 -3.30 -2.73
N VAL A 214 14.10 -3.79 -3.58
CA VAL A 214 14.42 -4.33 -4.91
C VAL A 214 13.30 -3.99 -5.89
N TYR A 215 13.64 -3.71 -7.13
CA TYR A 215 12.65 -3.57 -8.20
C TYR A 215 12.38 -4.91 -8.87
N VAL A 216 11.11 -5.21 -9.16
CA VAL A 216 10.68 -6.43 -9.83
C VAL A 216 9.79 -6.09 -11.02
N LYS A 217 10.01 -6.78 -12.15
CA LYS A 217 9.20 -6.63 -13.35
C LYS A 217 8.13 -7.72 -13.44
N LEU A 218 6.86 -7.33 -13.46
CA LEU A 218 5.71 -8.25 -13.43
C LEU A 218 5.25 -8.74 -14.80
N VAL A 219 5.49 -7.96 -15.86
CA VAL A 219 5.10 -8.28 -17.24
C VAL A 219 6.23 -8.04 -18.21
N ASP A 220 6.17 -8.68 -19.37
CA ASP A 220 7.11 -8.41 -20.46
C ASP A 220 6.85 -7.04 -21.09
N GLY A 221 7.88 -6.43 -21.66
CA GLY A 221 7.81 -5.15 -22.35
C GLY A 221 8.75 -4.10 -21.77
N GLU A 222 9.21 -3.21 -22.64
CA GLU A 222 10.10 -2.11 -22.26
C GLU A 222 9.37 -1.05 -21.41
N GLY A 223 10.13 -0.32 -20.61
CA GLY A 223 9.64 0.81 -19.81
C GLY A 223 9.26 0.41 -18.38
N THR A 224 8.44 1.24 -17.72
CA THR A 224 8.13 1.11 -16.29
C THR A 224 6.79 0.42 -16.00
N LYS A 225 6.03 0.05 -17.03
CA LYS A 225 4.81 -0.77 -16.86
C LYS A 225 5.16 -2.10 -16.19
N GLY A 226 4.41 -2.45 -15.15
CA GLY A 226 4.62 -3.62 -14.30
C GLY A 226 5.90 -3.58 -13.48
N LEU A 227 6.56 -2.43 -13.36
CA LEU A 227 7.71 -2.28 -12.47
C LEU A 227 7.19 -1.92 -11.07
N ILE A 228 7.36 -2.83 -10.12
CA ILE A 228 7.04 -2.61 -8.71
C ILE A 228 8.33 -2.59 -7.88
N ARG A 229 8.26 -1.99 -6.69
CA ARG A 229 9.33 -2.11 -5.70
C ARG A 229 8.84 -2.95 -4.52
N LEU A 230 9.62 -3.97 -4.19
CA LEU A 230 9.48 -4.71 -2.93
C LEU A 230 10.44 -4.09 -1.92
N GLU A 231 9.99 -3.89 -0.69
CA GLU A 231 10.83 -3.33 0.37
C GLU A 231 10.52 -3.95 1.73
N ALA A 232 11.53 -4.03 2.60
CA ALA A 232 11.38 -4.47 3.98
C ALA A 232 12.41 -3.78 4.88
N TYR A 233 12.08 -3.60 6.16
CA TYR A 233 13.04 -3.15 7.17
C TYR A 233 13.74 -4.37 7.77
N VAL A 234 15.06 -4.31 7.92
CA VAL A 234 15.85 -5.33 8.63
C VAL A 234 16.49 -4.73 9.88
N GLU A 235 16.48 -5.52 10.96
CA GLU A 235 17.10 -5.18 12.25
C GLU A 235 18.57 -5.62 12.29
N ASP A 236 18.88 -6.75 11.66
CA ASP A 236 20.22 -7.34 11.62
C ASP A 236 20.60 -7.69 10.17
N ASP A 237 21.86 -7.43 9.80
CA ASP A 237 22.41 -7.79 8.50
C ASP A 237 22.40 -9.32 8.26
N ALA A 238 22.38 -10.12 9.32
CA ALA A 238 22.17 -11.57 9.26
C ALA A 238 20.82 -11.95 8.62
N GLN A 239 19.85 -11.03 8.55
CA GLN A 239 18.55 -11.25 7.91
C GLN A 239 18.59 -11.09 6.38
N ILE A 240 19.63 -10.43 5.84
CA ILE A 240 19.75 -10.09 4.41
C ILE A 240 19.68 -11.33 3.50
N PRO A 241 20.35 -12.45 3.78
CA PRO A 241 20.24 -13.65 2.95
C PRO A 241 18.81 -14.22 2.89
N PHE A 242 18.07 -14.17 3.98
CA PHE A 242 16.67 -14.63 4.03
C PHE A 242 15.73 -13.69 3.29
N LEU A 243 15.96 -12.39 3.41
CA LEU A 243 15.22 -11.38 2.65
C LEU A 243 15.50 -11.52 1.14
N LYS A 244 16.76 -11.74 0.76
CA LYS A 244 17.17 -12.02 -0.62
C LYS A 244 16.39 -13.18 -1.20
N LYS A 245 16.37 -14.33 -0.50
CA LYS A 245 15.58 -15.50 -0.91
C LYS A 245 14.10 -15.15 -1.07
N THR A 246 13.54 -14.39 -0.13
CA THR A 246 12.13 -13.94 -0.19
C THR A 246 11.87 -13.07 -1.42
N PHE A 247 12.79 -12.17 -1.78
CA PHE A 247 12.70 -11.37 -2.99
C PHE A 247 12.84 -12.19 -4.28
N ASP A 248 13.76 -13.16 -4.31
CA ASP A 248 13.89 -14.10 -5.42
C ASP A 248 12.57 -14.90 -5.61
N ASP A 249 12.00 -15.43 -4.52
CA ASP A 249 10.73 -16.18 -4.53
C ASP A 249 9.53 -15.31 -4.95
N LEU A 250 9.44 -14.08 -4.46
CA LEU A 250 8.41 -13.12 -4.88
C LEU A 250 8.56 -12.72 -6.35
N ALA A 251 9.80 -12.53 -6.84
CA ALA A 251 10.04 -12.26 -8.26
C ALA A 251 9.62 -13.44 -9.16
N ALA A 252 9.74 -14.69 -8.68
CA ALA A 252 9.23 -15.86 -9.39
C ALA A 252 7.69 -16.01 -9.32
N THR A 253 7.08 -15.53 -8.22
CA THR A 253 5.66 -15.74 -7.92
C THR A 253 4.75 -14.64 -8.44
N LEU A 254 5.03 -13.37 -8.13
CA LEU A 254 4.15 -12.23 -8.42
C LEU A 254 3.79 -12.06 -9.91
N PRO A 255 4.68 -12.31 -10.88
CA PRO A 255 4.33 -12.26 -12.30
C PRO A 255 3.22 -13.25 -12.70
N ARG A 256 3.00 -14.31 -11.92
CA ARG A 256 1.91 -15.29 -12.15
C ARG A 256 0.56 -14.81 -11.61
N LEU A 257 0.57 -13.78 -10.76
CA LEU A 257 -0.60 -13.24 -10.08
C LEU A 257 -1.09 -11.94 -10.71
N THR A 258 -0.55 -11.58 -11.87
CA THR A 258 -0.97 -10.42 -12.65
C THR A 258 -1.44 -10.86 -14.03
N ALA A 259 -2.05 -9.94 -14.77
CA ALA A 259 -2.33 -10.10 -16.19
C ALA A 259 -1.93 -8.83 -16.94
N ASP A 260 -1.47 -8.99 -18.17
CA ASP A 260 -1.23 -7.88 -19.09
C ASP A 260 -2.45 -7.64 -19.97
N LEU A 261 -3.53 -7.16 -19.34
CA LEU A 261 -4.81 -6.89 -19.96
C LEU A 261 -5.20 -5.43 -19.72
N PRO A 262 -6.09 -4.83 -20.55
CA PRO A 262 -6.56 -3.47 -20.37
C PRO A 262 -7.57 -3.33 -19.21
N ILE A 263 -7.26 -3.95 -18.06
CA ILE A 263 -8.02 -3.85 -16.82
C ILE A 263 -7.40 -2.71 -15.99
N PRO A 264 -8.21 -1.81 -15.41
CA PRO A 264 -7.69 -0.69 -14.64
C PRO A 264 -6.69 -1.11 -13.56
N ARG A 265 -5.56 -0.39 -13.49
CA ARG A 265 -4.46 -0.58 -12.52
C ARG A 265 -3.67 -1.89 -12.64
N LEU A 266 -4.01 -2.81 -13.55
CA LEU A 266 -3.08 -3.86 -13.96
C LEU A 266 -1.96 -3.27 -14.83
N PRO A 267 -0.75 -3.87 -14.81
CA PRO A 267 -0.35 -5.08 -14.07
C PRO A 267 0.16 -4.86 -12.64
N GLU A 268 0.34 -3.61 -12.19
CA GLU A 268 0.92 -3.29 -10.88
C GLU A 268 -0.03 -3.65 -9.72
N ASN A 269 -1.34 -3.54 -9.92
CA ASN A 269 -2.35 -3.96 -8.95
C ASN A 269 -2.73 -5.44 -9.14
N ILE A 270 -1.82 -6.35 -8.78
CA ILE A 270 -1.97 -7.79 -8.97
C ILE A 270 -3.34 -8.33 -8.52
N LEU A 271 -3.81 -9.40 -9.17
CA LEU A 271 -5.17 -9.92 -9.06
C LEU A 271 -5.62 -10.20 -7.60
N PRO A 272 -4.79 -10.78 -6.70
CA PRO A 272 -5.18 -10.96 -5.31
C PRO A 272 -5.47 -9.64 -4.59
N ILE A 273 -4.68 -8.59 -4.84
CA ILE A 273 -4.90 -7.28 -4.22
C ILE A 273 -6.14 -6.62 -4.82
N GLN A 274 -6.33 -6.70 -6.14
CA GLN A 274 -7.55 -6.18 -6.78
C GLN A 274 -8.82 -6.85 -6.22
N PHE A 275 -8.78 -8.17 -6.00
CA PHE A 275 -9.88 -8.91 -5.37
C PHE A 275 -10.11 -8.48 -3.91
N LEU A 276 -9.04 -8.22 -3.15
CA LEU A 276 -9.13 -7.69 -1.79
C LEU A 276 -9.76 -6.30 -1.78
N GLU A 277 -9.28 -5.37 -2.60
CA GLU A 277 -9.84 -4.01 -2.73
C GLU A 277 -11.33 -4.03 -3.12
N GLU A 278 -11.74 -4.94 -4.01
CA GLU A 278 -13.16 -5.12 -4.36
C GLU A 278 -13.95 -5.66 -3.17
N SER A 279 -13.44 -6.68 -2.50
CA SER A 279 -14.08 -7.29 -1.33
C SER A 279 -14.27 -6.30 -0.18
N LEU A 280 -13.24 -5.51 0.16
CA LEU A 280 -13.31 -4.45 1.19
C LEU A 280 -14.33 -3.36 0.81
N SER A 281 -14.46 -3.06 -0.49
CA SER A 281 -15.38 -2.00 -0.94
C SER A 281 -16.85 -2.30 -0.66
N ARG A 282 -17.21 -3.57 -0.50
CA ARG A 282 -18.56 -4.04 -0.17
C ARG A 282 -18.96 -3.75 1.28
N TYR A 283 -17.98 -3.51 2.16
CA TYR A 283 -18.20 -3.18 3.57
C TYR A 283 -18.21 -1.67 3.84
N LEU A 284 -17.88 -0.86 2.84
CA LEU A 284 -17.92 0.60 2.95
C LEU A 284 -19.35 1.13 2.71
N THR A 285 -19.77 2.05 3.57
CA THR A 285 -21.08 2.70 3.54
C THR A 285 -21.32 3.40 2.21
N ASP A 286 -22.53 3.27 1.65
CA ASP A 286 -22.91 3.97 0.42
C ASP A 286 -22.63 5.48 0.51
N LYS A 287 -21.99 6.00 -0.54
CA LYS A 287 -21.51 7.39 -0.56
C LYS A 287 -22.67 8.38 -0.59
N HIS A 288 -23.74 8.08 -1.33
CA HIS A 288 -24.86 8.99 -1.47
C HIS A 288 -25.65 9.11 -0.16
N TYR A 289 -25.92 7.97 0.48
CA TYR A 289 -26.57 7.90 1.79
C TYR A 289 -25.78 8.70 2.84
N MET A 290 -24.48 8.42 3.00
CA MET A 290 -23.66 9.09 4.01
C MET A 290 -23.51 10.59 3.74
N ASN A 291 -23.28 11.00 2.50
CA ASN A 291 -23.19 12.42 2.17
C ASN A 291 -24.49 13.16 2.47
N THR A 292 -25.65 12.59 2.12
CA THR A 292 -26.97 13.19 2.39
C THR A 292 -27.17 13.37 3.90
N LYS A 293 -26.85 12.34 4.69
CA LYS A 293 -26.94 12.36 6.14
C LYS A 293 -26.02 13.42 6.77
N LEU A 294 -24.75 13.45 6.37
CA LEU A 294 -23.76 14.43 6.85
C LEU A 294 -24.18 15.86 6.50
N PHE A 295 -24.58 16.13 5.26
CA PHE A 295 -25.00 17.48 4.85
C PHE A 295 -26.27 17.94 5.57
N ALA A 296 -27.24 17.05 5.81
CA ALA A 296 -28.46 17.39 6.54
C ALA A 296 -28.15 17.81 7.98
N TYR A 297 -27.29 17.06 8.66
CA TYR A 297 -26.86 17.36 10.04
C TYR A 297 -26.05 18.67 10.12
N LEU A 298 -24.99 18.78 9.31
CA LEU A 298 -24.08 19.93 9.34
C LEU A 298 -24.78 21.25 8.96
N ARG A 299 -25.74 21.22 8.01
CA ARG A 299 -26.51 22.43 7.64
C ARG A 299 -27.54 22.84 8.70
N ALA A 300 -27.93 21.93 9.58
CA ALA A 300 -28.82 22.25 10.69
C ALA A 300 -28.11 23.02 11.82
N GLY A 301 -26.79 23.25 11.71
CA GLY A 301 -25.98 23.92 12.74
C GLY A 301 -25.83 23.09 14.00
N ARG A 302 -25.81 21.75 13.86
CA ARG A 302 -25.71 20.77 14.93
C ARG A 302 -24.42 19.98 14.78
#